data_AF-A0A953W9Q7-F1
#
_entry.id   AF-A0A953W9Q7-F1
#
_cell.length_a   1.000
_cell.length_b   1.000
_cell.length_c   1.000
_cell.angle_alpha   90.00
_cell.angle_beta   90.00
_cell.angle_gamma   90.00
#
_symmetry.space_group_name_H-M   'P 1'
#
loop_
_entity.id
_entity.type
_entity.pdbx_description
1 polymer ?
#
loop_
_entity_poly.entity_id
_entity_poly.type
_entity_poly.pdbx_seq_one_letter_code
_entity_poly.pdbx_strand_id
1 'polypeptide(L)' 'GVLLTPPLSAGLLPGTLRSELLASGTAVEATLTPDMLATAAAVYLGNSVRGLVRAEPIQAPPRSASA' A
#
# COMPACT_ATOMS: atom_id res chain seq x y z
N GLY A 1 -3.17 2.78 15.27
CA GLY A 1 -4.11 2.31 14.23
C GLY A 1 -3.57 1.04 13.61
N VAL A 2 -4.40 0.28 12.90
CA VAL A 2 -4.00 -0.95 12.20
C VAL A 2 -3.82 -0.63 10.71
N LEU A 3 -2.74 -1.10 10.10
CA LEU A 3 -2.52 -0.95 8.67
C LEU A 3 -3.35 -1.97 7.88
N LEU A 4 -3.85 -1.56 6.72
CA LEU A 4 -4.49 -2.49 5.79
C LEU A 4 -3.50 -2.81 4.67
N THR A 5 -3.37 -4.09 4.33
CA THR A 5 -2.59 -4.55 3.17
C THR A 5 -3.46 -5.47 2.31
N PRO A 6 -3.34 -5.44 0.97
CA PRO A 6 -4.11 -6.36 0.14
C PRO A 6 -3.77 -7.83 0.44
N PRO A 7 -4.71 -8.77 0.21
CA PRO A 7 -4.42 -10.21 0.32
C PRO A 7 -3.49 -10.68 -0.82
N LEU A 8 -2.85 -11.84 -0.64
CA LEU A 8 -2.01 -12.43 -1.70
C LEU A 8 -2.77 -12.70 -3.01
N SER A 9 -4.08 -12.96 -2.92
CA SER A 9 -4.95 -13.13 -4.10
C SER A 9 -5.04 -11.89 -4.99
N ALA A 10 -4.59 -10.72 -4.52
CA ALA A 10 -4.45 -9.52 -5.33
C ALA A 10 -3.22 -9.53 -6.26
N GLY A 11 -2.41 -10.61 -6.26
CA GLY A 11 -1.29 -10.81 -7.17
C GLY A 11 0.04 -10.17 -6.72
N LEU A 12 0.14 -9.77 -5.46
CA LEU A 12 1.36 -9.20 -4.87
C LEU A 12 2.34 -10.28 -4.37
N LEU A 13 3.62 -9.90 -4.25
CA LEU A 13 4.66 -10.77 -3.70
C LEU A 13 4.51 -10.92 -2.16
N PRO A 14 4.76 -12.10 -1.58
CA PRO A 14 4.71 -12.32 -0.13
C PRO A 14 5.92 -11.71 0.59
N GLY A 15 6.03 -10.38 0.57
CA GLY A 15 7.20 -9.67 1.10
C GLY A 15 7.43 -9.90 2.60
N THR A 16 8.69 -10.09 3.00
CA THR A 16 9.09 -10.41 4.39
C THR A 16 8.55 -9.39 5.40
N LEU A 17 8.72 -8.09 5.15
CA LEU A 17 8.18 -7.04 6.03
C LEU A 17 6.66 -7.15 6.18
N ARG A 18 5.93 -7.46 5.11
CA ARG A 18 4.47 -7.63 5.17
C ARG A 18 4.10 -8.81 6.07
N SER A 19 4.80 -9.95 5.95
CA SER A 19 4.57 -11.12 6.80
C SER A 19 4.80 -10.81 8.28
N GLU A 20 5.84 -10.06 8.62
CA GLU A 20 6.13 -9.62 10.00
C GLU A 20 5.05 -8.65 10.53
N LEU A 21 4.58 -7.72 9.69
CA LEU A 21 3.50 -6.79 10.06
C LEU A 21 2.18 -7.51 10.31
N LEU A 22 1.87 -8.55 9.52
CA LEU A 22 0.70 -9.40 9.74
C LEU A 22 0.85 -10.24 11.02
N ALA A 23 2.01 -10.88 11.22
CA ALA A 23 2.26 -11.71 12.40
C ALA A 23 2.21 -10.92 13.72
N SER A 24 2.66 -9.66 13.70
CA SER A 24 2.60 -8.76 14.86
C SER A 24 1.24 -8.09 15.07
N GLY A 25 0.28 -8.25 14.14
CA GLY A 25 -0.99 -7.53 14.17
C GLY A 25 -0.89 -6.04 13.85
N THR A 26 0.27 -5.55 13.43
CA THR A 26 0.46 -4.16 12.98
C THR A 26 -0.29 -3.90 11.68
N ALA A 27 -0.46 -4.93 10.85
CA ALA A 27 -1.30 -4.93 9.65
C ALA A 27 -2.30 -6.08 9.66
N VAL A 28 -3.38 -5.91 8.91
CA VAL A 28 -4.34 -6.98 8.57
C VAL A 28 -4.59 -7.00 7.07
N GLU A 29 -4.95 -8.17 6.55
CA GLU A 29 -5.36 -8.28 5.15
C GLU A 29 -6.75 -7.68 4.94
N ALA A 30 -6.90 -6.87 3.89
CA ALA A 30 -8.19 -6.33 3.46
C ALA A 30 -8.18 -6.07 1.95
N THR A 31 -9.31 -6.27 1.29
CA THR A 31 -9.47 -5.84 -0.10
C THR A 31 -9.46 -4.31 -0.17
N LEU A 32 -8.51 -3.75 -0.93
CA LEU A 32 -8.35 -2.31 -1.10
C LEU A 32 -8.78 -1.87 -2.50
N THR A 33 -9.46 -0.73 -2.59
CA THR A 33 -9.81 -0.08 -3.86
C THR A 33 -9.04 1.24 -4.02
N PRO A 34 -8.86 1.75 -5.26
CA PRO A 34 -8.21 3.03 -5.49
C PRO A 34 -8.85 4.20 -4.73
N ASP A 35 -10.18 4.21 -4.59
CA ASP A 35 -10.92 5.28 -3.89
C ASP A 35 -10.52 5.39 -2.41
N MET A 36 -10.14 4.26 -1.80
CA MET A 36 -9.70 4.25 -0.40
C MET A 36 -8.39 5.03 -0.19
N LEU A 37 -7.56 5.18 -1.23
CA LEU A 37 -6.35 5.99 -1.14
C LEU A 37 -6.68 7.48 -0.91
N ALA A 38 -7.80 7.95 -1.44
CA ALA A 38 -8.23 9.35 -1.30
C ALA A 38 -8.72 9.67 0.13
N THR A 39 -9.23 8.67 0.84
CA THR A 39 -9.77 8.83 2.20
C THR A 39 -8.84 8.26 3.29
N ALA A 40 -7.71 7.66 2.91
CA ALA A 40 -6.78 7.06 3.85
C ALA A 40 -6.11 8.14 4.72
N ALA A 41 -6.03 7.88 6.04
CA ALA A 41 -5.31 8.78 6.95
C ALA A 41 -3.81 8.87 6.63
N ALA A 42 -3.23 7.79 6.11
CA ALA A 42 -1.87 7.74 5.60
C ALA A 42 -1.70 6.52 4.67
N VAL A 43 -0.79 6.64 3.71
CA VAL A 43 -0.35 5.53 2.86
C VAL A 43 1.13 5.28 3.14
N TYR A 44 1.52 4.01 3.16
CA TYR A 44 2.91 3.60 3.38
C TYR A 44 3.35 2.66 2.26
N LEU A 45 4.59 2.82 1.83
CA LEU A 45 5.31 1.85 1.00
C LEU A 45 6.29 1.09 1.89
N GLY A 46 6.36 -0.23 1.74
CA GLY A 46 7.12 -1.09 2.64
C GLY A 46 7.94 -2.15 1.91
N ASN A 47 9.19 -2.33 2.32
CA ASN A 47 9.99 -3.52 2.03
C ASN A 47 10.99 -3.80 3.17
N SER A 48 11.59 -4.98 3.20
CA SER A 48 12.50 -5.40 4.26
C SER A 48 13.79 -4.58 4.37
N VAL A 49 14.17 -3.86 3.30
CA VAL A 49 15.41 -3.07 3.29
C VAL A 49 15.20 -1.69 3.89
N ARG A 50 14.08 -1.04 3.58
CA ARG A 50 13.79 0.36 3.98
C ARG A 50 12.76 0.48 5.10
N GLY A 51 12.12 -0.61 5.49
CA GLY A 51 10.98 -0.56 6.40
C GLY A 51 9.77 0.13 5.76
N LEU A 52 8.90 0.71 6.60
CA LEU A 52 7.76 1.50 6.17
C LEU A 52 8.17 2.96 5.94
N VAL A 53 7.88 3.47 4.75
CA VAL A 53 8.08 4.87 4.37
C VAL A 53 6.72 5.48 4.04
N ARG A 54 6.40 6.63 4.64
CA ARG A 54 5.16 7.35 4.35
C ARG A 54 5.19 7.85 2.91
N ALA A 55 4.12 7.60 2.16
CA ALA A 55 3.98 7.96 0.76
C ALA A 55 3.01 9.13 0.60
N GLU A 56 3.29 9.94 -0.42
CA GLU A 56 2.43 11.03 -0.87
C GLU A 56 2.01 10.75 -2.32
N PRO A 57 0.76 11.04 -2.71
CA PRO A 57 0.29 10.83 -4.07
C PRO A 57 1.03 11.73 -5.06
N ILE A 58 1.45 11.15 -6.18
CA ILE A 58 2.00 11.91 -7.30
C ILE A 58 0.83 12.33 -8.19
N GLN A 59 0.67 13.62 -8.44
CA GLN A 59 -0.20 14.07 -9.52
C GLN A 59 0.44 13.66 -10.85
N ALA A 60 -0.23 12.78 -11.59
CA ALA A 60 0.22 12.47 -12.94
C ALA A 60 0.23 13.77 -13.76
N PRO A 61 1.29 14.06 -14.53
CA PRO A 61 1.24 15.16 -15.49
C PRO A 61 0.07 14.93 -16.45
N PRO A 62 -0.58 15.99 -16.95
CA PRO A 62 -1.68 15.85 -17.90
C PRO A 62 -1.19 14.99 -19.06
N ARG A 63 -1.90 13.88 -19.33
CA ARG A 63 -1.60 13.07 -20.51
C ARG A 63 -1.76 14.00 -21.71
N SER A 64 -0.67 14.27 -22.43
CA SER A 64 -0.73 14.97 -23.69
C SER A 64 -1.74 14.23 -24.56
N ALA A 65 -2.85 14.89 -24.90
CA ALA A 65 -3.82 14.35 -25.82
C ALA A 65 -3.09 13.99 -27.12
N SER A 66 -3.11 12.72 -27.49
CA SER A 66 -2.76 12.33 -28.86
C SER A 66 -3.80 12.98 -29.75
N ALA A 67 -3.34 13.89 -30.62
CA ALA A 67 -4.05 14.21 -31.85
C ALA A 67 -4.11 12.96 -32.75
#